data_AF-A0A821LV68-F1
#
_entry.id   AF-A0A821LV68-F1
#
_cell.length_a   1.000
_cell.length_b   1.000
_cell.length_c   1.000
_cell.angle_alpha   90.00
_cell.angle_beta   90.00
_cell.angle_gamma   90.00
#
_symmetry.space_group_name_H-M   'P 1'
#
loop_
_entity.id
_entity.type
_entity.pdbx_description
1 polymer ?
#
loop_
_entity_poly.entity_id
_entity_poly.type
_entity_poly.pdbx_seq_one_letter_code
_entity_poly.pdbx_strand_id
1 'polypeptide(L)'
;MIKSHLPLKLRLKGLSYMNDDPKEIHVLYGSVQEDDAPKGVLQDMIDAIAQFFFKKGLMANEFGRDNVKIHVTLLNSKYRGKTIENGRPTKQKRESFDGTEILEKFNDYDFGVMEINNIHLSVMNSLAPDGFYQSTCVITL
;
A
#
# COMPACT_ATOMS: atom_id res chain seq x y z
N MET A 1 -5.25 9.62 -21.20
CA MET A 1 -5.38 10.51 -20.03
C MET A 1 -4.12 10.52 -19.17
N ILE A 2 -3.53 9.37 -18.81
CA ILE A 2 -2.23 9.33 -18.08
C ILE A 2 -1.04 9.84 -18.91
N LYS A 3 -0.97 9.50 -20.21
CA LYS A 3 0.17 9.87 -21.07
C LYS A 3 0.48 11.38 -21.13
N SER A 4 -0.51 12.25 -20.94
CA SER A 4 -0.32 13.70 -20.92
C SER A 4 0.25 14.24 -19.60
N HIS A 5 0.38 13.37 -18.60
CA HIS A 5 0.86 13.69 -17.25
C HIS A 5 2.10 12.86 -16.89
N LEU A 6 2.74 12.25 -17.88
CA LEU A 6 4.02 11.57 -17.72
C LEU A 6 5.18 12.57 -17.91
N PRO A 7 6.26 12.46 -17.12
CA PRO A 7 6.46 11.50 -16.04
C PRO A 7 5.58 11.80 -14.81
N LEU A 8 4.88 10.79 -14.28
CA LEU A 8 4.02 10.96 -13.12
C LEU A 8 4.88 10.84 -11.85
N LYS A 9 5.10 11.98 -11.18
CA LYS A 9 5.82 12.03 -9.92
C LYS A 9 4.84 12.00 -8.76
N LEU A 10 5.16 11.20 -7.75
CA LEU A 10 4.39 11.10 -6.51
C LEU A 10 5.29 11.38 -5.33
N ARG A 11 4.75 12.11 -4.35
CA ARG A 11 5.37 12.30 -3.05
C ARG A 11 4.75 11.34 -2.04
N LEU A 12 5.62 10.66 -1.31
CA LEU A 12 5.23 9.88 -0.13
C LEU A 12 5.48 10.77 1.09
N LYS A 13 4.41 11.29 1.69
CA LYS A 13 4.53 12.19 2.84
C LYS A 13 3.43 11.94 3.86
N GLY A 14 3.82 11.96 5.12
CA GLY A 14 2.95 11.80 6.26
C GLY A 14 2.52 10.35 6.50
N LEU A 15 2.05 10.10 7.71
CA LEU A 15 1.63 8.79 8.18
C LEU A 15 0.13 8.74 8.44
N SER A 16 -0.45 7.56 8.25
CA SER A 16 -1.81 7.23 8.64
C SER A 16 -1.91 5.74 8.88
N TYR A 17 -3.03 5.26 9.41
CA TYR A 17 -3.21 3.87 9.79
C TYR A 17 -4.62 3.38 9.46
N MET A 18 -4.77 2.05 9.38
CA MET A 18 -6.09 1.44 9.26
C MET A 18 -6.66 1.23 10.67
N ASN A 19 -7.90 1.69 10.89
CA ASN A 19 -8.65 1.81 12.16
C ASN A 19 -8.48 3.19 12.84
N ASP A 20 -9.23 3.42 13.93
CA ASP A 20 -9.35 4.75 14.54
C ASP A 20 -8.43 4.97 15.76
N ASP A 21 -8.00 3.91 16.44
CA ASP A 21 -7.19 4.01 17.67
C ASP A 21 -5.67 3.89 17.36
N PRO A 22 -4.86 4.95 17.61
CA PRO A 22 -3.41 4.91 17.40
C PRO A 22 -2.67 3.98 18.37
N LYS A 23 -3.31 3.52 19.45
CA LYS A 23 -2.74 2.53 20.39
C LYS A 23 -2.92 1.09 19.94
N GLU A 24 -3.82 0.86 18.99
CA GLU A 24 -4.24 -0.48 18.54
C GLU A 24 -4.12 -0.61 17.01
N ILE A 25 -2.93 -0.25 16.47
CA ILE A 25 -2.69 -0.23 15.02
C ILE A 25 -2.40 -1.63 14.48
N HIS A 26 -3.02 -1.95 13.35
CA HIS A 26 -2.78 -3.17 12.60
C HIS A 26 -2.03 -2.94 11.29
N VAL A 27 -2.21 -1.77 10.66
CA VAL A 27 -1.52 -1.35 9.45
C VAL A 27 -1.19 0.13 9.58
N LEU A 28 0.09 0.49 9.55
CA LEU A 28 0.58 1.86 9.43
C LEU A 28 1.11 2.04 8.01
N TYR A 29 0.76 3.14 7.36
CA TYR A 29 1.11 3.42 5.98
C TYR A 29 1.47 4.89 5.78
N GLY A 30 2.27 5.14 4.75
CA GLY A 30 2.54 6.49 4.26
C GLY A 30 1.47 6.93 3.25
N SER A 31 1.13 8.22 3.28
CA SER A 31 0.17 8.81 2.36
C SER A 31 0.84 9.20 1.03
N VAL A 32 0.12 8.97 -0.05
CA VAL A 32 0.60 9.20 -1.42
C VAL A 32 -0.13 10.40 -2.01
N GLN A 33 0.61 11.33 -2.59
CA GLN A 33 0.05 12.50 -3.26
C GLN A 33 0.80 12.76 -4.57
N GLU A 34 0.10 13.30 -5.57
CA GLU A 34 0.77 13.79 -6.78
C GLU A 34 1.78 14.90 -6.44
N ASP A 35 2.97 14.82 -7.04
CA ASP A 35 4.02 15.83 -6.96
C ASP A 35 4.07 16.59 -8.29
N ASP A 36 3.70 17.87 -8.27
CA ASP A 36 3.67 18.73 -9.45
C ASP A 36 2.76 18.25 -10.60
N ALA A 37 1.68 17.51 -10.27
CA ALA A 37 0.64 17.10 -11.21
C ALA A 37 -0.77 17.41 -10.66
N PRO A 38 -1.80 17.50 -11.52
CA PRO A 38 -3.17 17.67 -11.06
C PRO A 38 -3.59 16.55 -10.12
N LYS A 39 -4.30 16.90 -9.05
CA LYS A 39 -4.84 15.92 -8.10
C LYS A 39 -5.81 14.97 -8.82
N GLY A 40 -5.73 13.69 -8.49
CA GLY A 40 -6.68 12.67 -8.96
C GLY A 40 -6.22 11.90 -10.18
N VAL A 41 -5.12 12.30 -10.85
CA VAL A 41 -4.57 11.56 -11.99
C VAL A 41 -4.22 10.12 -11.59
N LEU A 42 -3.62 9.95 -10.40
CA LEU A 42 -3.31 8.62 -9.89
C LEU A 42 -4.58 7.85 -9.52
N GLN A 43 -5.52 8.53 -8.85
CA GLN A 43 -6.78 7.93 -8.41
C GLN A 43 -7.59 7.39 -9.59
N ASP A 44 -7.81 8.22 -10.62
CA ASP A 44 -8.53 7.85 -11.84
C ASP A 44 -7.87 6.65 -12.54
N MET A 45 -6.54 6.60 -12.57
CA MET A 45 -5.79 5.47 -13.14
C MET A 45 -6.07 4.18 -12.38
N ILE A 46 -5.94 4.21 -11.06
CA ILE A 46 -6.07 3.01 -10.22
C ILE A 46 -7.52 2.53 -10.19
N ASP A 47 -8.50 3.44 -10.13
CA ASP A 47 -9.92 3.09 -10.17
C ASP A 47 -10.32 2.51 -11.53
N ALA A 48 -9.78 3.03 -12.64
CA ALA A 48 -9.99 2.45 -13.96
C ALA A 48 -9.44 1.01 -14.06
N ILE A 49 -8.26 0.73 -13.48
CA ILE A 49 -7.68 -0.61 -13.42
C ILE A 49 -8.57 -1.54 -12.59
N ALA A 50 -8.96 -1.13 -11.38
CA ALA A 50 -9.83 -1.92 -10.52
C ALA A 50 -11.17 -2.23 -11.20
N GLN A 51 -11.79 -1.22 -11.82
CA GLN A 51 -13.05 -1.38 -12.56
C GLN A 51 -12.89 -2.33 -13.75
N PHE A 52 -11.76 -2.30 -14.46
CA PHE A 52 -11.49 -3.22 -15.56
C PHE A 52 -11.47 -4.68 -15.08
N PHE A 53 -10.70 -5.00 -14.03
CA PHE A 53 -10.63 -6.36 -13.49
C PHE A 53 -11.96 -6.82 -12.88
N PHE A 54 -12.69 -5.92 -12.23
CA PHE A 54 -14.05 -6.19 -11.75
C PHE A 54 -14.99 -6.57 -12.90
N LYS A 55 -15.05 -5.76 -13.97
CA LYS A 55 -15.88 -6.04 -15.16
C LYS A 55 -15.50 -7.35 -15.87
N LYS A 56 -14.25 -7.80 -15.74
CA LYS A 56 -13.78 -9.09 -16.28
C LYS A 56 -14.06 -10.28 -15.36
N GLY A 57 -14.68 -10.07 -14.20
CA GLY A 57 -14.96 -11.13 -13.23
C GLY A 57 -13.72 -11.65 -12.49
N LEU A 58 -12.63 -10.88 -12.52
CA LEU A 58 -11.34 -11.24 -11.92
C LEU A 58 -11.12 -10.60 -10.54
N MET A 59 -12.03 -9.74 -10.10
CA MET A 59 -12.01 -9.08 -8.80
C MET A 59 -13.43 -9.05 -8.23
N ALA A 60 -13.58 -9.26 -6.92
CA ALA A 60 -14.87 -9.11 -6.26
C ALA A 60 -15.23 -7.61 -6.16
N ASN A 61 -16.52 -7.29 -6.25
CA ASN A 61 -16.96 -5.95 -5.88
C ASN A 61 -16.82 -5.83 -4.36
N GLU A 62 -15.90 -5.00 -3.88
CA GLU A 62 -15.92 -4.56 -2.49
C GLU A 62 -17.02 -3.49 -2.37
N PHE A 63 -18.28 -3.94 -2.33
CA PHE A 63 -19.48 -3.10 -2.21
C PHE A 63 -19.35 -2.14 -1.02
N GLY A 64 -18.93 -0.91 -1.25
CA GLY A 64 -18.82 0.12 -0.21
C GLY A 64 -17.65 1.10 -0.32
N ARG A 65 -16.78 0.99 -1.33
CA ARG A 65 -15.77 2.02 -1.61
C ARG A 65 -16.00 2.63 -2.99
N ASP A 66 -16.17 3.95 -3.02
CA ASP A 66 -16.27 4.71 -4.27
C ASP A 66 -14.94 4.70 -5.02
N ASN A 67 -13.81 4.63 -4.29
CA ASN A 67 -12.46 4.69 -4.84
C ASN A 67 -11.50 3.72 -4.12
N VAL A 68 -10.46 3.26 -4.81
CA VAL A 68 -9.36 2.48 -4.24
C VAL A 68 -8.56 3.33 -3.27
N LYS A 69 -8.31 2.82 -2.05
CA LYS A 69 -7.47 3.50 -1.05
C LYS A 69 -5.99 3.32 -1.35
N ILE A 70 -5.39 4.31 -2.00
CA ILE A 70 -3.97 4.32 -2.35
C ILE A 70 -3.12 4.64 -1.10
N HIS A 71 -2.14 3.78 -0.80
CA HIS A 71 -1.23 3.96 0.32
C HIS A 71 0.03 3.08 0.17
N VAL A 72 1.11 3.42 0.87
CA VAL A 72 2.31 2.57 0.98
C VAL A 72 2.36 1.98 2.38
N THR A 73 2.07 0.69 2.52
CA THR A 73 2.15 0.01 3.83
C THR A 73 3.61 -0.01 4.31
N LEU A 74 3.85 0.52 5.52
CA LEU A 74 5.17 0.57 6.16
C LEU A 74 5.29 -0.49 7.26
N LEU A 75 4.24 -0.66 8.07
CA LEU A 75 4.16 -1.69 9.10
C LEU A 75 2.82 -2.40 9.01
N ASN A 76 2.85 -3.73 9.10
CA ASN A 76 1.63 -4.53 9.18
C ASN A 76 1.80 -5.65 10.18
N SER A 77 0.96 -5.64 11.21
CA SER A 77 1.07 -6.56 12.34
C SER A 77 0.79 -8.02 11.97
N LYS A 78 0.20 -8.27 10.78
CA LYS A 78 0.07 -9.61 10.20
C LYS A 78 1.42 -10.32 10.03
N TYR A 79 2.50 -9.55 9.83
CA TYR A 79 3.86 -10.09 9.63
C TYR A 79 4.70 -10.09 10.90
N ARG A 80 4.11 -9.81 12.08
CA ARG A 80 4.80 -9.98 13.36
C ARG A 80 5.31 -11.43 13.47
N GLY A 81 6.58 -11.57 13.83
CA GLY A 81 7.21 -12.89 13.98
C GLY A 81 6.48 -13.74 15.01
N LYS A 82 6.45 -15.06 14.79
CA LYS A 82 5.90 -16.00 15.78
C LYS A 82 6.86 -16.11 16.95
N THR A 83 6.36 -15.97 18.17
CA THR A 83 7.13 -16.34 19.36
C THR A 83 7.29 -17.87 19.40
N ILE A 84 8.50 -18.35 19.71
CA ILE A 84 8.75 -19.76 19.99
C ILE A 84 8.57 -19.95 21.50
N GLU A 85 7.51 -20.63 21.90
CA GLU A 85 7.35 -21.09 23.29
C GLU A 85 7.67 -22.59 23.35
N ASN A 86 8.57 -22.98 24.27
CA ASN A 86 8.98 -24.38 24.47
C ASN A 86 9.41 -25.10 23.18
N GLY A 87 10.12 -24.41 22.28
CA GLY A 87 10.61 -24.98 21.02
C GLY A 87 9.55 -25.22 19.94
N ARG A 88 8.30 -24.74 20.12
CA ARG A 88 7.23 -24.85 19.12
C ARG A 88 6.72 -23.46 18.68
N PRO A 89 6.52 -23.22 17.38
CA PRO A 89 5.89 -22.00 16.91
C PRO A 89 4.42 -22.01 17.34
N THR A 90 4.03 -21.07 18.20
CA THR A 90 2.63 -20.91 18.57
C THR A 90 1.89 -20.17 17.44
N LYS A 91 0.64 -20.60 17.15
CA LYS A 91 -0.26 -19.80 16.30
C LYS A 91 -0.80 -18.65 17.18
N GLN A 92 0.02 -17.63 17.39
CA GLN A 92 -0.47 -16.43 18.07
C GLN A 92 -1.54 -15.75 17.22
N LYS A 93 -2.58 -15.26 17.89
CA LYS A 93 -3.56 -14.36 17.28
C LYS A 93 -2.82 -13.10 16.81
N ARG A 94 -3.31 -12.50 15.73
CA ARG A 94 -2.79 -11.22 15.26
C ARG A 94 -2.88 -10.21 16.39
N GLU A 95 -1.75 -9.64 16.75
CA GLU A 95 -1.63 -8.61 17.78
C GLU A 95 -1.49 -7.24 17.11
N SER A 96 -2.07 -6.20 17.71
CA SER A 96 -1.89 -4.80 17.33
C SER A 96 -0.56 -4.25 17.87
N PHE A 97 -0.26 -2.98 17.59
CA PHE A 97 0.82 -2.25 18.24
C PHE A 97 0.42 -0.81 18.52
N ASP A 98 0.98 -0.24 19.59
CA ASP A 98 0.86 1.17 19.89
C ASP A 98 1.81 1.98 18.99
N GLY A 99 1.22 2.79 18.11
CA GLY A 99 1.94 3.67 17.19
C GLY A 99 2.04 5.11 17.66
N THR A 100 1.58 5.44 18.88
CA THR A 100 1.51 6.83 19.37
C THR A 100 2.85 7.55 19.23
N GLU A 101 3.94 6.97 19.73
CA GLU A 101 5.27 7.58 19.61
C GLU A 101 5.76 7.73 18.17
N ILE A 102 5.39 6.78 17.29
CA ILE A 102 5.77 6.84 15.86
C ILE A 102 5.05 8.02 15.21
N LEU A 103 3.76 8.19 15.49
CA LEU A 103 2.97 9.29 14.97
C LEU A 103 3.47 10.62 15.55
N GLU A 104 3.71 10.73 16.85
CA GLU A 104 4.25 11.95 17.47
C GLU A 104 5.54 12.44 16.80
N LYS A 105 6.44 11.51 16.44
CA LYS A 105 7.75 11.84 15.84
C LYS A 105 7.68 12.02 14.33
N PHE A 106 6.82 11.28 13.63
CA PHE A 106 6.90 11.12 12.17
C PHE A 106 5.59 11.37 11.42
N ASN A 107 4.53 11.89 12.07
CA ASN A 107 3.22 12.07 11.43
C ASN A 107 3.26 12.87 10.12
N ASP A 108 4.15 13.86 9.99
CA ASP A 108 4.33 14.66 8.76
C ASP A 108 5.67 14.39 8.04
N TYR A 109 6.28 13.22 8.28
CA TYR A 109 7.57 12.88 7.69
C TYR A 109 7.49 12.82 6.15
N ASP A 110 8.41 13.50 5.47
CA ASP A 110 8.53 13.48 4.01
C ASP A 110 9.55 12.41 3.60
N PHE A 111 9.05 11.32 3.02
CA PHE A 111 9.89 10.24 2.51
C PHE A 111 10.52 10.58 1.15
N GLY A 112 10.03 11.64 0.50
CA GLY A 112 10.52 12.12 -0.78
C GLY A 112 9.60 11.82 -1.96
N VAL A 113 10.15 12.04 -3.15
CA VAL A 113 9.43 11.97 -4.43
C VAL A 113 9.96 10.79 -5.25
N MET A 114 9.06 10.09 -5.92
CA MET A 114 9.37 9.01 -6.84
C MET A 114 8.60 9.18 -8.14
N GLU A 115 9.25 8.85 -9.26
CA GLU A 115 8.60 8.74 -10.56
C GLU A 115 8.01 7.33 -10.73
N ILE A 116 6.73 7.23 -11.07
CA ILE A 116 6.13 5.94 -11.45
C ILE A 116 6.46 5.66 -12.91
N ASN A 117 7.25 4.60 -13.10
CA ASN A 117 7.66 4.12 -14.41
C ASN A 117 7.01 2.80 -14.80
N ASN A 118 6.59 1.99 -13.83
CA ASN A 118 6.13 0.63 -14.07
C ASN A 118 4.89 0.27 -13.25
N ILE A 119 4.00 -0.52 -13.85
CA ILE A 119 2.89 -1.20 -13.19
C ILE A 119 3.13 -2.70 -13.28
N HIS A 120 3.15 -3.37 -12.13
CA HIS A 120 3.43 -4.80 -12.03
C HIS A 120 2.14 -5.57 -11.73
N LEU A 121 1.89 -6.65 -12.46
CA LEU A 121 0.94 -7.68 -12.06
C LEU A 121 1.69 -8.72 -11.22
N SER A 122 1.60 -8.61 -9.90
CA SER A 122 2.36 -9.45 -8.97
C SER A 122 1.57 -10.63 -8.42
N VAL A 123 2.27 -11.72 -8.13
CA VAL A 123 1.70 -12.91 -7.46
C VAL A 123 1.81 -12.73 -5.95
N MET A 124 0.67 -12.79 -5.24
CA MET A 124 0.67 -12.71 -3.77
C MET A 124 1.44 -13.89 -3.14
N ASN A 125 2.12 -13.63 -2.02
CA ASN A 125 2.92 -14.61 -1.27
C ASN A 125 4.06 -15.26 -2.08
N SER A 126 4.56 -14.57 -3.11
CA SER A 126 5.75 -14.96 -3.86
C SER A 126 6.94 -14.08 -3.50
N LEU A 127 8.16 -14.53 -3.84
CA LEU A 127 9.39 -13.78 -3.65
C LEU A 127 10.30 -13.98 -4.86
N ALA A 128 10.67 -12.88 -5.52
CA ALA A 128 11.68 -12.83 -6.56
C ALA A 128 13.09 -12.70 -5.94
N PRO A 129 14.17 -12.92 -6.71
CA PRO A 129 15.54 -12.89 -6.19
C PRO A 129 15.97 -11.55 -5.57
N ASP A 130 15.32 -10.46 -5.96
CA ASP A 130 15.54 -9.10 -5.43
C ASP A 130 14.80 -8.84 -4.11
N GLY A 131 14.01 -9.81 -3.63
CA GLY A 131 13.19 -9.67 -2.43
C GLY A 131 11.82 -9.02 -2.66
N PHE A 132 11.46 -8.68 -3.91
CA PHE A 132 10.13 -8.18 -4.25
C PHE A 132 9.17 -9.32 -4.59
N TYR A 133 7.88 -9.03 -4.78
CA TYR A 133 6.94 -10.02 -5.29
C TYR A 133 7.29 -10.44 -6.71
N GLN A 134 7.14 -11.72 -7.03
CA GLN A 134 7.25 -12.20 -8.40
C GLN A 134 6.19 -11.53 -9.27
N SER A 135 6.63 -10.92 -10.37
CA SER A 135 5.75 -10.31 -11.36
C SER A 135 5.47 -11.27 -12.52
N THR A 136 4.21 -11.38 -12.94
CA THR A 136 3.82 -12.10 -14.16
C THR A 136 3.74 -11.20 -15.38
N CYS A 137 3.63 -9.89 -15.18
CA CYS A 137 3.60 -8.89 -16.24
C CYS A 137 4.07 -7.53 -15.70
N VAL A 138 4.85 -6.81 -16.50
CA VAL A 138 5.28 -5.44 -16.20
C VAL A 138 4.92 -4.56 -17.39
N ILE A 139 4.22 -3.46 -17.11
CA ILE A 139 3.89 -2.41 -18.08
C ILE A 139 4.71 -1.18 -17.75
N THR A 140 5.50 -0.69 -18.69
CA THR A 140 6.19 0.60 -18.58
C THR A 140 5.28 1.72 -19.08
N LEU A 141 5.24 2.84 -18.34
CA LEU A 141 4.37 3.99 -18.62
C LEU A 141 4.95 4.93 -19.69
#